data_AF-A0A4Y6RED1-F1
#
_entry.id   AF-A0A4Y6RED1-F1
#
_cell.length_a   1.000
_cell.length_b   1.000
_cell.length_c   1.000
_cell.angle_alpha   90.00
_cell.angle_beta   90.00
_cell.angle_gamma   90.00
#
_symmetry.space_group_name_H-M   'P 1'
#
loop_
_entity.id
_entity.type
_entity.pdbx_description
1 polymer ?
#
loop_
_entity_poly.entity_id
_entity_poly.type
_entity_poly.pdbx_seq_one_letter_code
_entity_poly.pdbx_strand_id
1 'polypeptide(L)' 'MRVDIYRRAEHDGIFSYLAVPEGKIIPEEVTNTDWQLEVRASEVADDAQALPDYHIEQPHQQIAAKGYAITGLKDM' A
#
# COMPACT_ATOMS: atom_id res chain seq x y z
N MET A 1 7.69 9.62 -5.74
CA MET A 1 6.50 9.26 -6.57
C MET A 1 5.17 9.59 -5.88
N ARG A 2 4.02 9.54 -6.59
CA ARG A 2 2.67 9.69 -5.99
C ARG A 2 1.92 8.36 -6.00
N VAL A 3 1.28 8.03 -4.87
CA VAL A 3 0.53 6.79 -4.68
C VAL A 3 -0.83 7.04 -4.03
N ASP A 4 -1.83 6.27 -4.41
CA ASP A 4 -3.10 6.16 -3.73
C ASP A 4 -2.98 5.08 -2.63
N ILE A 5 -3.27 5.47 -1.39
CA ILE A 5 -3.27 4.60 -0.21
C ILE A 5 -4.70 4.13 0.06
N TYR A 6 -4.85 2.81 0.13
CA TYR A 6 -6.06 2.15 0.54
C TYR A 6 -5.84 1.42 1.86
N ARG A 7 -6.88 1.31 2.67
CA ARG A 7 -6.90 0.54 3.91
C ARG A 7 -7.95 -0.56 3.85
N ARG A 8 -7.71 -1.64 4.56
CA ARG A 8 -8.72 -2.67 4.82
C ARG A 8 -8.68 -3.07 6.28
N ALA A 9 -9.83 -3.45 6.82
CA ALA A 9 -9.88 -4.17 8.09
C ALA A 9 -9.57 -5.66 7.81
N GLU A 10 -8.63 -6.24 8.54
CA GLU A 10 -8.32 -7.68 8.43
C GLU A 10 -9.16 -8.47 9.43
N HIS A 11 -8.68 -8.60 10.67
CA HIS A 11 -9.39 -9.13 11.83
C HIS A 11 -8.74 -8.55 13.09
N ASP A 12 -9.46 -8.55 14.21
CA ASP A 12 -8.95 -8.11 15.52
C ASP A 12 -8.56 -6.61 15.63
N GLY A 13 -9.14 -5.76 14.78
CA GLY A 13 -8.89 -4.31 14.80
C GLY A 13 -7.58 -3.89 14.10
N ILE A 14 -6.90 -4.82 13.43
CA ILE A 14 -5.72 -4.54 12.61
C ILE A 14 -6.18 -4.04 11.23
N PHE A 15 -5.50 -2.98 10.76
CA PHE A 15 -5.67 -2.45 9.42
C PHE A 15 -4.44 -2.79 8.58
N SER A 16 -4.71 -3.33 7.39
CA SER A 16 -3.69 -3.48 6.36
C SER A 16 -3.79 -2.31 5.39
N TYR A 17 -2.65 -1.85 4.91
CA TYR A 17 -2.57 -0.73 3.98
C TYR A 17 -1.99 -1.18 2.65
N LEU A 18 -2.48 -0.59 1.57
CA LEU A 18 -2.09 -0.85 0.20
C LEU A 18 -1.76 0.48 -0.49
N ALA A 19 -0.54 0.64 -0.97
CA ALA A 19 -0.11 1.77 -1.78
C ALA A 19 -0.03 1.38 -3.25
N VAL A 20 -0.80 2.05 -4.08
CA VAL A 20 -0.85 1.84 -5.54
C VAL A 20 -0.40 3.11 -6.24
N PRO A 21 0.49 3.07 -7.24
CA PRO A 21 0.89 4.27 -7.97
C PRO A 21 -0.30 4.99 -8.58
N GLU A 22 -0.29 6.33 -8.54
CA GLU A 22 -1.37 7.16 -9.08
C GLU A 22 -1.70 6.74 -10.52
N GLY A 23 -2.98 6.43 -10.77
CA GLY A 23 -3.47 6.03 -12.10
C GLY A 23 -3.19 4.57 -12.48
N LYS A 24 -2.66 3.73 -11.58
CA LYS A 24 -2.62 2.27 -11.75
C LYS A 24 -3.87 1.62 -11.18
N ILE A 25 -4.23 0.47 -11.77
CA ILE A 25 -5.30 -0.38 -11.24
C ILE A 25 -4.76 -1.24 -10.09
N ILE A 26 -5.62 -1.47 -9.10
CA ILE A 26 -5.35 -2.44 -8.04
C ILE A 26 -5.27 -3.84 -8.70
N PRO A 27 -4.21 -4.64 -8.48
CA PRO A 27 -4.08 -5.95 -9.09
C PRO A 27 -5.09 -6.94 -8.54
N GLU A 28 -5.60 -7.83 -9.41
CA GLU A 28 -6.71 -8.75 -9.10
C GLU A 28 -6.44 -9.68 -7.91
N GLU A 29 -5.17 -9.99 -7.67
CA GLU A 29 -4.71 -10.77 -6.51
C GLU A 29 -5.13 -10.14 -5.18
N VAL A 30 -5.18 -8.80 -5.12
CA VAL A 30 -5.59 -8.05 -3.94
C VAL A 30 -6.96 -7.37 -4.08
N THR A 31 -7.57 -7.32 -5.27
CA THR A 31 -8.94 -6.76 -5.46
C THR A 31 -10.04 -7.59 -4.84
N ASN A 32 -9.77 -8.84 -4.44
CA ASN A 32 -10.74 -9.68 -3.72
C ASN A 32 -11.06 -9.16 -2.30
N THR A 33 -10.46 -8.04 -1.90
CA THR A 33 -10.71 -7.41 -0.61
C THR A 33 -11.33 -6.03 -0.76
N ASP A 34 -12.25 -5.67 0.14
CA ASP A 34 -12.89 -4.35 0.24
C ASP A 34 -11.90 -3.26 0.70
N TRP A 35 -10.98 -2.90 -0.18
CA TRP A 35 -10.06 -1.78 0.02
C TRP A 35 -10.82 -0.45 0.01
N GLN A 36 -10.66 0.32 1.07
CA GLN A 36 -11.21 1.66 1.21
C GLN A 36 -10.13 2.69 0.93
N LEU A 37 -10.39 3.61 0.00
CA LEU A 37 -9.45 4.70 -0.28
C LEU A 37 -9.32 5.58 0.98
N GLU A 38 -8.11 5.66 1.54
CA GLU A 38 -7.82 6.49 2.70
C GLU A 38 -7.13 7.79 2.31
N VAL A 39 -6.10 7.71 1.45
CA VAL A 39 -5.37 8.88 0.96
C VAL A 39 -5.21 8.77 -0.53
N ARG A 40 -5.59 9.83 -1.25
CA ARG A 40 -5.41 9.91 -2.70
C ARG A 40 -4.20 10.76 -3.04
N ALA A 41 -3.41 10.35 -4.04
CA ALA A 41 -2.24 11.06 -4.53
C ALA A 41 -1.26 11.46 -3.40
N SER A 42 -1.03 10.55 -2.44
CA SER A 42 -0.06 10.72 -1.37
C SER A 42 1.34 10.88 -1.98
N GLU A 43 2.04 11.94 -1.57
CA GLU A 43 3.42 12.15 -1.97
C GLU A 43 4.32 11.21 -1.17
N VAL A 44 5.11 10.42 -1.89
CA VAL A 44 6.12 9.53 -1.32
C VAL A 44 7.46 9.99 -1.87
N ALA A 45 8.38 10.36 -0.98
CA ALA A 45 9.73 10.74 -1.38
C ALA A 45 10.39 9.61 -2.17
N ASP A 46 11.13 9.92 -3.24
CA ASP A 46 11.75 8.90 -4.10
C ASP A 46 12.78 8.02 -3.37
N ASP A 47 13.36 8.54 -2.28
CA ASP A 47 14.28 7.80 -1.40
C ASP A 47 13.56 7.17 -0.19
N ALA A 48 12.22 7.20 -0.15
CA ALA A 48 11.48 6.65 0.99
C ALA A 48 11.68 5.13 1.06
N GLN A 49 12.40 4.71 2.10
CA GLN A 49 12.65 3.30 2.39
C GLN A 49 11.48 2.62 3.09
N ALA A 50 10.60 3.37 3.75
CA ALA A 50 9.39 2.86 4.38
C ALA A 50 8.35 3.98 4.53
N LEU A 51 7.09 3.58 4.69
CA LEU A 51 5.98 4.43 5.10
C LEU A 51 5.52 3.96 6.48
N PRO A 52 6.07 4.53 7.58
CA PRO A 52 5.81 4.06 8.93
C PRO A 52 4.33 4.18 9.32
N ASP A 53 3.63 5.23 8.89
CA ASP A 53 2.19 5.43 9.13
C ASP A 53 1.32 4.29 8.58
N TYR A 54 1.82 3.57 7.58
CA TYR A 54 1.10 2.49 6.90
C TYR A 54 1.77 1.11 7.08
N HIS A 55 2.85 1.04 7.86
CA HIS A 55 3.67 -0.17 8.01
C HIS A 55 4.12 -0.79 6.66
N ILE A 56 4.33 0.06 5.65
CA ILE A 56 4.77 -0.38 4.32
C ILE A 56 6.28 -0.23 4.24
N GLU A 57 6.98 -1.35 4.13
CA GLU A 57 8.43 -1.35 3.94
C GLU A 57 8.79 -1.36 2.45
N GLN A 58 9.84 -0.65 2.09
CA GLN A 58 10.40 -0.60 0.74
C GLN A 58 9.34 -0.39 -0.35
N PRO A 59 8.50 0.67 -0.26
CA PRO A 59 7.36 0.86 -1.16
C PRO A 59 7.79 0.89 -2.62
N HIS A 60 8.93 1.51 -2.93
CA HIS A 60 9.52 1.54 -4.26
C HIS A 60 9.87 0.15 -4.80
N GLN A 61 10.51 -0.70 -3.98
CA GLN A 61 10.89 -2.04 -4.42
C GLN A 61 9.67 -2.94 -4.63
N GLN A 62 8.69 -2.86 -3.73
CA GLN A 62 7.44 -3.59 -3.87
C GLN A 62 6.69 -3.14 -5.14
N ILE A 63 6.50 -1.83 -5.33
CA ILE A 63 5.85 -1.28 -6.51
C ILE A 63 6.57 -1.69 -7.80
N ALA A 64 7.90 -1.67 -7.81
CA ALA A 64 8.67 -2.11 -8.98
C ALA A 64 8.54 -3.61 -9.26
N ALA A 65 8.39 -4.44 -8.22
CA ALA A 65 8.32 -5.90 -8.35
C ALA A 65 6.92 -6.41 -8.75
N LYS A 66 5.86 -5.87 -8.15
CA LYS A 66 4.47 -6.36 -8.32
C LYS A 66 3.46 -5.29 -8.77
N GLY A 67 3.87 -4.03 -8.86
CA GLY A 67 3.00 -2.91 -9.26
C GLY A 67 2.29 -2.19 -8.11
N TYR A 68 2.46 -2.65 -6.87
CA TYR A 68 1.87 -2.08 -5.66
C TYR A 68 2.78 -2.34 -4.46
N ALA A 69 2.58 -1.63 -3.35
CA ALA A 69 3.16 -1.95 -2.05
C ALA A 69 2.05 -2.21 -1.03
N ILE A 70 2.30 -3.10 -0.08
CA ILE A 70 1.34 -3.45 0.96
C ILE A 70 2.07 -3.51 2.31
N THR A 71 1.31 -3.35 3.39
CA THR A 71 1.76 -3.63 4.76
C THR A 71 2.58 -4.93 4.77
N GLY A 72 3.78 -4.86 5.36
CA GLY A 72 4.64 -6.03 5.47
C GLY A 72 3.97 -7.09 6.33
N LEU A 73 3.46 -8.16 5.73
CA LEU A 73 3.01 -9.36 6.46
C LEU A 73 4.15 -10.06 7.22
N LYS A 74 5.38 -9.57 7.09
CA LYS A 74 6.58 -10.23 7.58
C LYS A 74 6.86 -10.00 9.07
N ASP A 75 6.04 -9.18 9.74
CA ASP A 75 6.12 -8.91 11.19
C ASP A 75 4.74 -8.84 11.86
N MET A 76 3.76 -9.61 11.36
CA MET A 76 2.50 -9.87 12.09
C MET A 76 2.57 -11.20 12.84
#